data_AF-A0A392N1W4-F1
#
_entry.id   AF-A0A392N1W4-F1
#
_cell.length_a   1.000
_cell.length_b   1.000
_cell.length_c   1.000
_cell.angle_alpha   90.00
_cell.angle_beta   90.00
_cell.angle_gamma   90.00
#
_symmetry.space_group_name_H-M   'P 1'
#
loop_
_entity.id
_entity.type
_entity.pdbx_description
1 polymer ?
#
loop_
_entity_poly.entity_id
_entity_poly.type
_entity_poly.pdbx_seq_one_letter_code
_entity_poly.pdbx_strand_id
1 'polypeptide(L)'
;MPPSRQQRNDFELEDLRRQIQQLQETVNAQQVLLEGYQQESEVDTSSSDSSSTRRRRLPQRSSRSDDIRVEIPDFEGKLQPDEFVDWFQTVERVFEYKEVPEEKK
;
A
#
# COMPACT_ATOMS: atom_id res chain seq x y z
N MET A 1 -8.41 -31.02 35.04
CA MET A 1 -8.13 -29.72 35.67
C MET A 1 -8.11 -28.68 34.56
N PRO A 2 -8.94 -27.64 34.58
CA PRO A 2 -8.90 -26.59 33.57
C PRO A 2 -7.60 -25.78 33.71
N PRO A 3 -7.01 -25.32 32.59
CA PRO A 3 -5.77 -24.54 32.62
C PRO A 3 -5.97 -23.23 33.37
N SER A 4 -4.97 -22.86 34.16
CA SER A 4 -4.97 -21.64 34.96
C SER A 4 -5.04 -20.42 34.04
N ARG A 5 -5.78 -19.38 34.43
CA ARG A 5 -5.88 -18.12 33.67
C ARG A 5 -4.52 -17.53 33.30
N GLN A 6 -3.51 -17.75 34.13
CA GLN A 6 -2.12 -17.34 33.87
C GLN A 6 -1.54 -17.94 32.58
N GLN A 7 -1.75 -19.24 32.35
CA GLN A 7 -1.22 -19.95 31.17
C GLN A 7 -1.83 -19.46 29.85
N ARG A 8 -3.06 -18.94 29.88
CA ARG A 8 -3.68 -18.31 28.70
C ARG A 8 -3.00 -17.00 28.34
N ASN A 9 -2.74 -16.16 29.33
CA ASN A 9 -2.05 -14.89 29.13
C ASN A 9 -0.60 -15.11 28.67
N ASP A 10 0.08 -16.13 29.20
CA ASP A 10 1.45 -16.47 28.79
C ASP A 10 1.50 -16.91 27.31
N PHE A 11 0.53 -17.72 26.88
CA PHE A 11 0.40 -18.12 25.48
C PHE A 11 0.09 -16.93 24.56
N GLU A 12 -0.81 -16.03 24.97
CA GLU A 12 -1.11 -14.80 24.24
C GLU A 12 0.10 -13.86 24.15
N LEU A 13 0.91 -13.77 25.22
CA LEU A 13 2.13 -12.98 25.24
C LEU A 13 3.20 -13.56 24.30
N GLU A 14 3.33 -14.88 24.24
CA GLU A 14 4.22 -15.56 23.30
C GLU A 14 3.77 -15.37 21.85
N ASP A 15 2.46 -15.42 21.60
CA ASP A 15 1.87 -15.19 20.29
C ASP A 15 2.14 -13.77 19.80
N LEU A 16 1.90 -12.79 20.69
CA LEU A 16 2.17 -11.38 20.42
C LEU A 16 3.65 -11.12 20.20
N ARG A 17 4.53 -11.72 21.02
CA ARG A 17 5.99 -11.63 20.83
C ARG A 17 6.42 -12.17 19.47
N ARG A 18 5.85 -13.30 19.05
CA ARG A 18 6.13 -13.88 17.73
C ARG A 18 5.65 -12.97 16.60
N GLN A 19 4.47 -12.38 16.74
CA GLN A 19 3.93 -11.43 15.77
C GLN A 19 4.81 -10.17 15.64
N ILE A 20 5.23 -9.60 16.77
CA ILE A 20 6.16 -8.45 16.80
C ILE A 20 7.48 -8.82 16.13
N GLN A 21 8.02 -10.01 16.43
CA GLN A 21 9.28 -10.48 15.84
C GLN A 21 9.17 -10.60 14.31
N GLN A 22 8.08 -11.17 13.80
CA GLN A 22 7.84 -11.32 12.38
C GLN A 22 7.71 -9.96 11.67
N LEU A 23 6.99 -9.01 12.29
CA LEU A 23 6.86 -7.66 11.76
C LEU A 23 8.21 -6.95 11.71
N GLN A 24 9.00 -7.06 12.78
CA GLN A 24 10.34 -6.47 12.85
C GLN A 24 11.26 -7.01 11.75
N GLU A 25 11.23 -8.31 11.49
CA GLU A 25 11.99 -8.96 10.43
C GLU A 25 11.52 -8.52 9.04
N THR A 26 10.20 -8.41 8.83
CA THR A 26 9.62 -7.94 7.57
C THR A 26 10.01 -6.50 7.26
N VAL A 27 10.02 -5.62 8.27
CA VAL A 27 10.46 -4.23 8.12
C VAL A 27 11.96 -4.18 7.84
N ASN A 28 12.76 -4.95 8.56
CA ASN A 28 14.21 -5.00 8.34
C ASN A 28 14.57 -5.51 6.94
N ALA A 29 13.93 -6.58 6.48
CA ALA A 29 14.14 -7.13 5.13
C ALA A 29 13.80 -6.10 4.03
N GLN A 30 12.71 -5.34 4.20
CA GLN A 30 12.38 -4.24 3.29
C GLN A 30 13.47 -3.17 3.31
N GLN A 31 13.95 -2.76 4.48
CA GLN A 31 14.99 -1.74 4.61
C GLN A 31 16.29 -2.17 3.91
N VAL A 32 16.73 -3.42 4.11
CA VAL A 32 17.91 -3.99 3.43
C VAL A 32 17.73 -4.02 1.91
N LEU A 33 16.54 -4.39 1.42
CA LEU A 33 16.26 -4.34 -0.02
C LEU A 33 16.39 -2.91 -0.56
N LEU A 34 15.80 -1.92 0.11
CA LEU A 34 15.90 -0.51 -0.29
C LEU A 34 17.34 0.01 -0.29
N GLU A 35 18.14 -0.37 0.70
CA GLU A 35 19.56 0.00 0.77
C GLU A 35 20.39 -0.63 -0.36
N GLY A 36 20.09 -1.88 -0.74
CA GLY A 36 20.72 -2.56 -1.88
C GLY A 36 20.49 -1.82 -3.20
N TYR A 37 19.25 -1.38 -3.46
CA TYR A 37 18.92 -0.65 -4.69
C TYR A 37 19.58 0.74 -4.79
N GLN A 38 19.92 1.38 -3.67
CA GLN A 38 20.64 2.66 -3.69
C GLN A 38 22.13 2.47 -4.02
N GLN A 39 22.74 1.40 -3.51
CA GLN A 39 24.17 1.15 -3.65
C GLN A 39 24.58 0.70 -5.07
N GLU A 40 23.64 0.15 -5.86
CA GLU A 40 23.88 -0.22 -7.27
C GLU A 40 23.94 0.99 -8.24
N SER A 41 23.53 2.19 -7.79
CA SER A 41 23.46 3.39 -8.65
C SER A 41 24.73 4.26 -8.68
N GLU A 42 25.73 3.99 -7.83
CA GLU A 42 26.94 4.82 -7.68
C GLU A 42 28.19 4.24 -8.38
N VAL A 43 28.02 3.45 -9.44
CA VAL A 43 29.14 2.88 -10.22
C VAL A 43 29.02 3.08 -11.74
N ASP A 44 28.77 4.30 -12.22
CA ASP A 44 29.36 4.68 -13.51
C ASP A 44 29.45 6.20 -13.70
N THR A 45 30.66 6.72 -13.57
CA THR A 45 31.06 7.89 -14.33
C THR A 45 32.56 7.85 -14.60
N SER A 46 32.97 7.03 -15.57
CA SER A 46 33.95 7.51 -16.54
C SER A 46 33.83 6.83 -17.91
N SER A 47 33.08 7.50 -18.78
CA SER A 47 33.42 7.81 -20.17
C SER A 47 33.91 6.68 -21.09
N SER A 48 33.04 6.31 -22.03
CA SER A 48 33.23 6.48 -23.49
C SER A 48 32.92 5.22 -24.31
N ASP A 49 32.22 5.52 -25.41
CA ASP A 49 32.28 4.88 -26.71
C ASP A 49 31.30 3.72 -27.01
N SER A 50 30.55 3.98 -28.09
CA SER A 50 29.92 3.03 -29.01
C SER A 50 28.81 2.12 -28.47
N SER A 51 27.55 2.48 -28.79
CA SER A 51 26.91 1.92 -30.00
C SER A 51 25.40 2.18 -30.00
N SER A 52 24.95 2.86 -31.06
CA SER A 52 23.72 2.53 -31.78
C SER A 52 22.39 2.59 -31.00
N THR A 53 21.83 3.79 -31.06
CA THR A 53 20.42 4.04 -31.34
C THR A 53 19.65 2.86 -31.94
N ARG A 54 18.79 2.23 -31.12
CA ARG A 54 17.41 1.87 -31.50
C ARG A 54 16.58 1.66 -30.25
N ARG A 55 16.09 2.79 -29.74
CA ARG A 55 14.94 2.89 -28.85
C ARG A 55 13.80 2.04 -29.43
N ARG A 56 13.54 0.85 -28.87
CA ARG A 56 12.22 0.24 -28.98
C ARG A 56 11.63 0.21 -27.58
N ARG A 57 10.71 1.15 -27.40
CA ARG A 57 10.05 1.54 -26.16
C ARG A 57 9.52 0.32 -25.42
N LEU A 58 9.81 0.27 -24.12
CA LEU A 58 9.03 -0.44 -23.12
C LEU A 58 7.53 -0.15 -23.34
N PRO A 59 6.64 -1.13 -23.16
CA PRO A 59 5.48 -0.94 -22.34
C PRO A 59 5.86 -1.48 -20.96
N GLN A 60 6.43 -0.58 -20.15
CA GLN A 60 6.49 -0.77 -18.72
C GLN A 60 5.03 -0.87 -18.35
N ARG A 61 4.55 -2.08 -18.07
CA ARG A 61 3.23 -2.32 -17.55
C ARG A 61 3.23 -1.63 -16.20
N SER A 62 2.90 -0.35 -16.26
CA SER A 62 2.81 0.52 -15.12
C SER A 62 1.65 -0.07 -14.32
N SER A 63 1.98 -0.80 -13.26
CA SER A 63 1.05 -1.09 -12.18
C SER A 63 0.72 0.26 -11.52
N ARG A 64 -0.07 1.08 -12.22
CA ARG A 64 -0.63 2.35 -11.76
C ARG A 64 -2.06 2.12 -11.31
N SER A 65 -2.33 0.94 -10.76
CA SER A 65 -3.70 0.50 -10.49
C SER A 65 -4.28 1.08 -9.21
N ASP A 66 -3.48 1.70 -8.32
CA ASP A 66 -3.96 1.99 -6.95
C ASP A 66 -3.65 3.41 -6.44
N ASP A 67 -3.40 4.39 -7.33
CA ASP A 67 -3.20 5.79 -6.90
C ASP A 67 -4.32 6.71 -7.45
N ILE A 68 -5.55 6.18 -7.55
CA ILE A 68 -6.73 6.97 -7.88
C ILE A 68 -7.13 7.77 -6.65
N ARG A 69 -6.48 8.94 -6.48
CA ARG A 69 -6.89 9.95 -5.51
C ARG A 69 -8.20 10.55 -6.00
N VAL A 70 -9.28 10.25 -5.29
CA VAL A 70 -10.60 10.83 -5.55
C VAL A 70 -10.88 11.74 -4.39
N GLU A 71 -11.06 13.02 -4.69
CA GLU A 71 -11.38 14.05 -3.71
C GLU A 71 -12.86 13.94 -3.36
N ILE A 72 -13.17 13.99 -2.07
CA ILE A 72 -14.55 14.01 -1.58
C ILE A 72 -15.08 15.44 -1.74
N PRO A 73 -16.22 15.67 -2.42
CA PRO A 73 -16.77 17.01 -2.53
C PRO A 73 -17.22 17.55 -1.17
N ASP A 74 -17.11 18.85 -0.96
CA ASP A 74 -17.57 19.52 0.26
C ASP A 74 -19.10 19.62 0.27
N PHE A 75 -19.72 19.37 1.43
CA PHE A 75 -21.15 19.60 1.63
C PHE A 75 -21.39 21.07 1.98
N GLU A 76 -22.18 21.78 1.16
CA GLU A 76 -22.45 23.22 1.31
C GLU A 76 -23.34 23.54 2.53
N GLY A 77 -23.83 22.52 3.26
CA GLY A 77 -24.50 22.70 4.55
C GLY A 77 -25.91 23.24 4.48
N LYS A 78 -26.51 23.30 3.29
CA LYS A 78 -27.86 23.83 3.09
C LYS A 78 -28.90 22.87 3.66
N LEU A 79 -30.00 23.41 4.20
CA LEU A 79 -31.16 22.63 4.68
C LEU A 79 -32.00 22.12 3.48
N GLN A 80 -31.35 21.46 2.53
CA GLN A 80 -31.97 20.84 1.37
C GLN A 80 -31.71 19.32 1.46
N PRO A 81 -32.74 18.52 1.81
CA PRO A 81 -32.56 17.08 1.97
C PRO A 81 -32.15 16.40 0.67
N ASP A 82 -32.57 16.93 -0.48
CA ASP A 82 -32.21 16.41 -1.80
C ASP A 82 -30.69 16.58 -2.07
N GLU A 83 -30.12 17.72 -1.70
CA GLU A 83 -28.68 18.02 -1.85
C GLU A 83 -27.82 17.14 -0.93
N PHE A 84 -28.32 16.80 0.26
CA PHE A 84 -27.66 15.84 1.15
C PHE A 84 -27.65 14.43 0.56
N VAL A 85 -28.76 14.00 -0.06
CA VAL A 85 -28.86 12.67 -0.70
C VAL A 85 -27.94 12.58 -1.91
N ASP A 86 -27.89 13.61 -2.75
CA ASP A 86 -27.01 13.65 -3.93
C ASP A 86 -25.52 13.67 -3.53
N TRP A 87 -25.17 14.43 -2.49
CA TRP A 87 -23.82 14.42 -1.92
C TRP A 87 -23.46 13.04 -1.35
N PHE A 88 -24.37 12.44 -0.58
CA PHE A 88 -24.15 11.11 0.02
C PHE A 88 -23.95 10.01 -1.04
N GLN A 89 -24.77 9.99 -2.10
CA GLN A 89 -24.59 9.06 -3.23
C GLN A 89 -23.26 9.28 -3.96
N THR A 90 -22.79 10.53 -4.03
CA THR A 90 -21.49 10.85 -4.63
C THR A 90 -20.36 10.32 -3.76
N VAL A 91 -20.43 10.51 -2.44
CA VAL A 91 -19.47 9.95 -1.47
C VAL A 91 -19.44 8.42 -1.56
N GLU A 92 -20.60 7.76 -1.59
CA GLU A 92 -20.72 6.30 -1.69
C GLU A 92 -20.05 5.76 -2.96
N ARG A 93 -20.29 6.39 -4.12
CA ARG A 93 -19.65 6.04 -5.39
C ARG A 93 -18.12 6.24 -5.35
N VAL A 94 -17.63 7.26 -4.64
CA VAL A 94 -16.19 7.47 -4.46
C VAL A 94 -15.53 6.33 -3.68
N PHE A 95 -16.24 5.74 -2.72
CA PHE A 95 -15.79 4.56 -1.99
C PHE A 95 -15.83 3.30 -2.86
N GLU A 96 -16.88 3.08 -3.67
CA GLU A 96 -16.93 1.96 -4.64
C GLU A 96 -15.76 1.97 -5.64
N TYR A 97 -15.22 3.15 -6.00
CA TYR A 97 -14.06 3.27 -6.88
C TYR A 97 -12.70 3.02 -6.18
N LYS A 98 -12.65 3.09 -4.84
CA LYS A 98 -11.44 2.83 -4.05
C LYS A 98 -11.42 1.43 -3.42
N GLU A 99 -12.59 0.81 -3.26
CA GLU A 99 -12.70 -0.65 -3.18
C GLU A 99 -12.33 -1.21 -4.56
N VAL A 100 -11.02 -1.41 -4.72
CA VAL A 100 -10.41 -2.51 -5.47
C VAL A 100 -11.44 -3.63 -5.62
N PRO A 101 -11.65 -4.18 -6.84
CA PRO A 101 -12.63 -5.23 -7.06
C PRO A 101 -12.52 -6.24 -5.94
N GLU A 102 -13.65 -6.64 -5.37
CA GLU A 102 -13.80 -7.84 -4.56
C GLU A 102 -13.34 -9.02 -5.43
N GLU A 103 -12.02 -9.14 -5.61
CA GLU A 103 -11.37 -10.07 -6.51
C GLU A 103 -11.29 -11.39 -5.76
N LYS A 104 -12.47 -12.02 -5.70
CA LYS A 104 -12.73 -13.45 -5.71
C LYS A 104 -12.32 -14.23 -4.45
N LYS A 105 -13.31 -14.94 -3.92
CA LYS A 105 -13.23 -16.29 -3.33
C LYS A 105 -11.87 -16.99 -3.41
#